data_AF-A0A0Q2XMJ3-F1
#
_entry.id   AF-A0A0Q2XMJ3-F1
#
_cell.length_a   1.000
_cell.length_b   1.000
_cell.length_c   1.000
_cell.angle_alpha   90.00
_cell.angle_beta   90.00
_cell.angle_gamma   90.00
#
_symmetry.space_group_name_H-M   'P 1'
#
loop_
_entity.id
_entity.type
_entity.pdbx_description
1 polymer ?
#
loop_
_entity_poly.entity_id
_entity_poly.type
_entity_poly.pdbx_seq_one_letter_code
_entity_poly.pdbx_strand_id
1 'polypeptide(L)'
;MSENPRDEIGKTSDTELVKRLLLENYGYAPDLLYEIRGRYHKVYAWKPCALDVSGPDRNGVYFGRIESDGIRLSIEGSFLVGPKATKNVVELDDERARLYLAGESVEIEDKNLHGWVIVKWRSYYLGSAKAKEGRLINYVPKERRLKLEGSAKA
;
A
#
# COMPACT_ATOMS: atom_id res chain seq x y z
N MET A 1 -8.62 -20.22 7.80
CA MET A 1 -9.18 -19.38 6.71
C MET A 1 -9.18 -17.97 7.24
N SER A 2 -8.41 -17.06 6.66
CA SER A 2 -8.48 -15.65 7.07
C SER A 2 -9.83 -15.11 6.63
N GLU A 3 -10.60 -14.55 7.56
CA GLU A 3 -11.86 -13.87 7.24
C GLU A 3 -11.61 -12.73 6.24
N ASN A 4 -12.54 -12.52 5.32
CA ASN A 4 -12.45 -11.46 4.33
C ASN A 4 -12.71 -10.11 5.03
N PRO A 5 -11.73 -9.20 5.13
CA PRO A 5 -11.88 -7.96 5.89
C PRO A 5 -12.99 -7.04 5.37
N ARG A 6 -13.41 -7.23 4.11
CA ARG A 6 -14.49 -6.45 3.51
C ARG A 6 -15.84 -6.71 4.17
N ASP A 7 -16.01 -7.87 4.79
CA ASP A 7 -17.27 -8.26 5.43
C ASP A 7 -17.49 -7.55 6.77
N GLU A 8 -16.47 -6.86 7.29
CA GLU A 8 -16.51 -6.08 8.53
C GLU A 8 -16.76 -4.59 8.29
N ILE A 9 -16.70 -4.14 7.04
CA ILE A 9 -16.98 -2.76 6.65
C ILE A 9 -18.43 -2.42 7.03
N GLY A 10 -18.62 -1.37 7.82
CA GLY A 10 -19.94 -0.97 8.35
C GLY A 10 -20.39 -1.73 9.60
N LYS A 11 -19.65 -2.74 10.07
CA LYS A 11 -19.90 -3.43 11.34
C LYS A 11 -19.04 -2.89 12.50
N THR A 12 -17.90 -2.30 12.18
CA THR A 12 -16.96 -1.67 13.12
C THR A 12 -16.56 -0.29 12.60
N SER A 13 -15.91 0.54 13.43
CA SER A 13 -15.32 1.80 12.96
C SER A 13 -14.28 1.54 11.86
N ASP A 14 -14.32 2.33 10.79
CA ASP A 14 -13.32 2.30 9.73
C ASP A 14 -11.89 2.44 10.28
N THR A 15 -11.72 3.30 11.27
CA THR A 15 -10.40 3.53 11.91
C THR A 15 -9.92 2.30 12.67
N GLU A 16 -10.81 1.60 13.38
CA GLU A 16 -10.46 0.38 14.11
C GLU A 16 -10.09 -0.75 13.15
N LEU A 17 -10.90 -0.95 12.10
CA LEU A 17 -10.64 -1.95 11.07
C LEU A 17 -9.29 -1.70 10.38
N VAL A 18 -9.04 -0.46 9.94
CA VAL A 18 -7.78 -0.13 9.25
C VAL A 18 -6.58 -0.28 10.19
N LYS A 19 -6.65 0.20 11.45
CA LYS A 19 -5.56 0.03 12.41
C LYS A 19 -5.26 -1.44 12.68
N ARG A 20 -6.29 -2.29 12.83
CA ARG A 20 -6.12 -3.74 13.00
C ARG A 20 -5.40 -4.36 11.80
N LEU A 21 -5.87 -4.10 10.59
CA LEU A 21 -5.26 -4.61 9.35
C LEU A 21 -3.80 -4.13 9.19
N LEU A 22 -3.50 -2.88 9.55
CA LEU A 22 -2.13 -2.37 9.51
C LEU A 22 -1.20 -3.10 10.50
N LEU A 23 -1.67 -3.41 11.71
CA LEU A 23 -0.92 -4.19 12.69
C LEU A 23 -0.75 -5.65 12.23
N GLU A 24 -1.78 -6.26 11.67
CA GLU A 24 -1.75 -7.62 11.13
C GLU A 24 -0.84 -7.75 9.90
N ASN A 25 -0.89 -6.79 8.97
CA ASN A 25 -0.10 -6.83 7.74
C ASN A 25 1.33 -6.30 7.93
N TYR A 26 1.53 -5.21 8.67
CA TYR A 26 2.83 -4.49 8.68
C TYR A 26 3.41 -4.32 10.09
N GLY A 27 2.67 -4.70 11.13
CA GLY A 27 3.12 -4.62 12.52
C GLY A 27 3.21 -3.19 13.05
N TYR A 28 2.65 -2.22 12.34
CA TYR A 28 2.60 -0.82 12.74
C TYR A 28 1.38 -0.13 12.14
N ALA A 29 0.67 0.62 12.98
CA ALA A 29 -0.43 1.49 12.58
C ALA A 29 -0.12 2.93 13.03
N PRO A 30 0.03 3.89 12.10
CA PRO A 30 0.13 5.30 12.43
C PRO A 30 -1.08 5.78 13.25
N ASP A 31 -0.85 6.74 14.14
CA ASP A 31 -1.95 7.41 14.81
C ASP A 31 -2.59 8.45 13.89
N LEU A 32 -3.54 7.96 13.09
CA LEU A 32 -4.35 8.71 12.12
C LEU A 32 -5.81 8.27 12.25
N LEU A 33 -6.71 9.12 11.73
CA LEU A 33 -8.08 8.73 11.44
C LEU A 33 -8.17 8.18 10.02
N TYR A 34 -9.04 7.19 9.84
CA TYR A 34 -9.26 6.53 8.55
C TYR A 34 -10.74 6.48 8.21
N GLU A 35 -11.04 6.60 6.91
CA GLU A 35 -12.38 6.42 6.34
C GLU A 35 -12.29 5.53 5.11
N ILE A 36 -13.24 4.61 5.01
CA ILE A 36 -13.39 3.69 3.89
C ILE A 36 -14.53 4.23 3.01
N ARG A 37 -14.19 4.59 1.76
CA ARG A 37 -15.11 5.24 0.82
C ARG A 37 -15.32 4.43 -0.45
N GLY A 38 -16.55 4.50 -0.96
CA GLY A 38 -16.95 4.06 -2.29
C GLY A 38 -16.94 2.55 -2.53
N ARG A 39 -17.40 2.15 -3.71
CA ARG A 39 -17.54 0.74 -4.13
C ARG A 39 -16.23 -0.05 -4.08
N TYR A 40 -15.10 0.64 -4.16
CA TYR A 40 -13.78 0.01 -4.17
C TYR A 40 -13.14 -0.05 -2.79
N HIS A 41 -13.81 0.36 -1.71
CA HIS A 41 -13.25 0.33 -0.34
C HIS A 41 -11.91 1.07 -0.26
N LYS A 42 -11.86 2.27 -0.85
CA LYS A 42 -10.67 3.14 -0.82
C LYS A 42 -10.53 3.69 0.59
N VAL A 43 -9.33 3.62 1.14
CA VAL A 43 -9.01 4.15 2.47
C VAL A 43 -8.41 5.54 2.29
N TYR A 44 -8.94 6.51 3.01
CA TYR A 44 -8.37 7.84 3.16
C TYR A 44 -7.90 8.03 4.60
N ALA A 45 -6.78 8.71 4.79
CA ALA A 45 -6.21 8.97 6.11
C ALA A 45 -6.01 10.46 6.33
N TRP A 46 -6.26 10.94 7.55
CA TRP A 46 -6.01 12.34 7.93
C TRP A 46 -5.77 12.48 9.44
N LYS A 47 -5.33 13.68 9.82
CA LYS A 47 -5.39 14.16 11.21
C LYS A 47 -6.39 15.30 11.30
N PRO A 48 -7.15 15.42 12.41
CA PRO A 48 -7.88 16.63 12.71
C PRO A 48 -6.94 17.84 12.67
N CYS A 49 -7.38 18.90 12.01
CA CYS A 49 -6.69 20.18 11.98
C CYS A 49 -7.68 21.27 12.42
N ALA A 50 -7.20 22.24 13.22
CA ALA A 50 -8.02 23.35 13.69
C ALA A 50 -8.33 24.39 12.58
N LEU A 51 -7.74 24.22 11.39
CA LEU A 51 -8.00 25.08 10.25
C LEU A 51 -9.31 24.66 9.60
N ASP A 52 -10.24 25.59 9.48
CA ASP A 52 -11.50 25.40 8.76
C ASP A 52 -11.25 25.54 7.25
N VAL A 53 -10.83 24.44 6.63
CA VAL A 53 -10.59 24.33 5.20
C VAL A 53 -11.57 23.34 4.62
N SER A 54 -12.39 23.82 3.67
CA SER A 54 -13.24 22.98 2.84
C SER A 54 -12.72 22.98 1.41
N GLY A 55 -12.72 21.80 0.78
CA GLY A 55 -12.31 21.60 -0.60
C GLY A 55 -13.27 20.63 -1.31
N PRO A 56 -13.28 20.61 -2.65
CA PRO A 56 -14.16 19.74 -3.44
C PRO A 56 -13.91 18.25 -3.15
N ASP A 57 -12.67 17.89 -2.81
CA ASP A 57 -12.26 16.55 -2.43
C ASP A 57 -12.20 16.41 -0.91
N ARG A 58 -13.05 15.53 -0.39
CA ARG A 58 -13.24 15.25 1.04
C ARG A 58 -11.92 14.88 1.73
N ASN A 59 -11.70 15.44 2.92
CA ASN A 59 -10.56 15.32 3.82
C ASN A 59 -9.68 14.05 3.66
N GLY A 60 -8.37 14.27 3.55
CA GLY A 60 -7.33 13.26 3.73
C GLY A 60 -6.57 12.84 2.48
N VAL A 61 -5.49 12.10 2.69
CA VAL A 61 -4.67 11.50 1.62
C VAL A 61 -5.20 10.12 1.26
N TYR A 62 -5.18 9.75 -0.02
CA TYR A 62 -5.46 8.38 -0.43
C TYR A 62 -4.39 7.44 0.14
N PHE A 63 -4.80 6.62 1.10
CA PHE A 63 -3.92 5.80 1.92
C PHE A 63 -3.75 4.38 1.36
N GLY A 64 -4.80 3.84 0.72
CA GLY A 64 -4.78 2.49 0.20
C GLY A 64 -6.17 1.94 -0.06
N ARG A 65 -6.29 0.61 -0.02
CA ARG A 65 -7.53 -0.10 -0.32
C ARG A 65 -7.66 -1.36 0.53
N ILE A 66 -8.88 -1.62 1.01
CA ILE A 66 -9.21 -2.91 1.62
C ILE A 66 -9.37 -3.96 0.52
N GLU A 67 -8.51 -4.96 0.57
CA GLU A 67 -8.52 -6.12 -0.31
C GLU A 67 -9.15 -7.32 0.43
N SER A 68 -9.50 -8.38 -0.30
CA SER A 68 -10.21 -9.52 0.30
C SER A 68 -9.35 -10.32 1.29
N ASP A 69 -8.05 -10.03 1.32
CA ASP A 69 -7.04 -10.74 2.10
C ASP A 69 -6.04 -9.78 2.77
N GLY A 70 -6.51 -8.57 3.12
CA GLY A 70 -5.76 -7.58 3.90
C GLY A 70 -5.90 -6.17 3.37
N ILE A 71 -4.89 -5.33 3.61
CA ILE A 71 -4.85 -3.95 3.15
C ILE A 71 -3.67 -3.70 2.21
N ARG A 72 -3.96 -3.18 1.01
CA ARG A 72 -2.97 -2.72 0.04
C ARG A 72 -2.74 -1.22 0.22
N LEU A 73 -1.50 -0.80 0.49
CA LEU A 73 -1.18 0.62 0.61
C LEU A 73 -0.99 1.28 -0.76
N SER A 74 -1.30 2.57 -0.84
CA SER A 74 -0.81 3.44 -1.91
C SER A 74 0.69 3.71 -1.71
N ILE A 75 1.32 4.43 -2.64
CA ILE A 75 2.69 4.92 -2.44
C ILE A 75 2.73 5.83 -1.21
N GLU A 76 1.79 6.77 -1.09
CA GLU A 76 1.70 7.69 0.05
C GLU A 76 1.42 6.95 1.36
N GLY A 77 0.54 5.95 1.36
CA GLY A 77 0.29 5.09 2.53
C GLY A 77 1.52 4.29 2.94
N SER A 78 2.28 3.79 1.96
CA SER A 78 3.53 3.07 2.24
C SER A 78 4.59 3.97 2.89
N PHE A 79 4.66 5.26 2.53
CA PHE A 79 5.53 6.23 3.20
C PHE A 79 5.09 6.52 4.64
N LEU A 80 3.79 6.50 4.94
CA LEU A 80 3.27 6.74 6.29
C LEU A 80 3.47 5.54 7.24
N VAL A 81 3.46 4.31 6.69
CA VAL A 81 3.57 3.07 7.47
C VAL A 81 5.00 2.53 7.49
N GLY A 82 5.65 2.51 6.34
CA GLY A 82 6.92 1.83 6.09
C GLY A 82 8.08 2.19 7.01
N PRO A 83 8.28 3.46 7.43
CA PRO A 83 9.38 3.84 8.33
C PRO A 83 9.38 3.13 9.70
N LYS A 84 8.22 2.63 10.14
CA LYS A 84 8.05 1.96 11.43
C LYS A 84 7.45 0.56 11.30
N ALA A 85 7.26 0.06 10.08
CA ALA A 85 6.77 -1.28 9.84
C ALA A 85 7.79 -2.31 10.35
N THR A 86 7.30 -3.36 11.01
CA THR A 86 8.14 -4.40 11.64
C THR A 86 8.08 -5.74 10.90
N LYS A 87 7.20 -5.87 9.90
CA LYS A 87 7.06 -7.06 9.05
C LYS A 87 6.55 -6.71 7.66
N ASN A 88 6.68 -7.67 6.74
CA ASN A 88 6.20 -7.58 5.36
C ASN A 88 6.70 -6.33 4.61
N VAL A 89 7.98 -6.02 4.80
CA VAL A 89 8.72 -5.01 4.03
C VAL A 89 9.77 -5.73 3.20
N VAL A 90 9.76 -5.51 1.88
CA VAL A 90 10.73 -6.08 0.96
C VAL A 90 11.58 -4.96 0.38
N GLU A 91 12.89 -5.07 0.56
CA GLU A 91 13.86 -4.16 -0.05
C GLU A 91 14.33 -4.71 -1.40
N LEU A 92 14.22 -3.89 -2.44
CA LEU A 92 14.71 -4.18 -3.78
C LEU A 92 16.09 -3.58 -3.99
N ASP A 93 16.91 -4.26 -4.79
CA ASP A 93 18.11 -3.65 -5.39
C ASP A 93 17.74 -2.65 -6.50
N ASP A 94 18.76 -1.98 -7.05
CA ASP A 94 18.60 -0.94 -8.06
C ASP A 94 17.89 -1.45 -9.34
N GLU A 95 18.20 -2.67 -9.79
CA GLU A 95 17.63 -3.23 -11.02
C GLU A 95 16.16 -3.59 -10.82
N ARG A 96 15.83 -4.32 -9.75
CA ARG A 96 14.46 -4.69 -9.42
C ARG A 96 13.61 -3.46 -9.11
N ALA A 97 14.15 -2.46 -8.40
CA ALA A 97 13.43 -1.21 -8.15
C ALA A 97 13.08 -0.48 -9.45
N ARG A 98 14.02 -0.43 -10.40
CA ARG A 98 13.80 0.17 -11.73
C ARG A 98 12.70 -0.55 -12.51
N LEU A 99 12.74 -1.89 -12.56
CA LEU A 99 11.70 -2.69 -13.20
C LEU A 99 10.33 -2.51 -12.53
N TYR A 100 10.30 -2.53 -11.20
CA TYR A 100 9.09 -2.35 -10.43
C TYR A 100 8.45 -0.98 -10.68
N LEU A 101 9.24 0.09 -10.69
CA LEU A 101 8.74 1.44 -11.01
C LEU A 101 8.29 1.60 -12.46
N ALA A 102 8.78 0.77 -13.39
CA ALA A 102 8.27 0.71 -14.76
C ALA A 102 6.94 -0.05 -14.90
N GLY A 103 6.46 -0.67 -13.82
CA GLY A 103 5.22 -1.45 -13.81
C GLY A 103 5.42 -2.95 -13.97
N GLU A 104 6.66 -3.42 -13.99
CA GLU A 104 6.97 -4.85 -14.07
C GLU A 104 6.85 -5.51 -12.69
N SER A 105 6.44 -6.78 -12.69
CA SER A 105 6.53 -7.61 -11.48
C SER A 105 7.92 -8.21 -11.40
N VAL A 106 8.46 -8.35 -10.19
CA VAL A 106 9.86 -8.76 -9.98
C VAL A 106 9.93 -10.05 -9.18
N GLU A 107 10.94 -10.87 -9.46
CA GLU A 107 11.23 -12.09 -8.71
C GLU A 107 12.02 -11.78 -7.44
N ILE A 108 11.69 -12.50 -6.37
CA ILE A 108 12.31 -12.46 -5.05
C ILE A 108 12.69 -13.88 -4.61
N GLU A 109 13.68 -13.98 -3.73
CA GLU A 109 14.21 -15.27 -3.28
C GLU A 109 13.24 -16.00 -2.33
N ASP A 110 12.53 -15.24 -1.50
CA ASP A 110 11.60 -15.80 -0.52
C ASP A 110 10.30 -16.26 -1.19
N LYS A 111 10.21 -17.57 -1.45
CA LYS A 111 9.02 -18.23 -1.99
C LYS A 111 7.90 -18.42 -0.98
N ASN A 112 8.20 -18.31 0.32
CA ASN A 112 7.22 -18.47 1.40
C ASN A 112 6.50 -17.15 1.71
N LEU A 113 7.08 -16.01 1.32
CA LEU A 113 6.45 -14.71 1.45
C LEU A 113 5.17 -14.64 0.60
N HIS A 114 4.07 -14.35 1.27
CA HIS A 114 2.75 -14.27 0.66
C HIS A 114 1.97 -13.09 1.23
N GLY A 115 1.05 -12.55 0.44
CA GLY A 115 0.16 -11.48 0.89
C GLY A 115 0.61 -10.08 0.47
N TRP A 116 0.11 -9.07 1.16
CA TRP A 116 0.44 -7.67 0.87
C TRP A 116 1.73 -7.26 1.58
N VAL A 117 2.66 -6.70 0.82
CA VAL A 117 3.96 -6.24 1.32
C VAL A 117 4.20 -4.79 0.95
N ILE A 118 4.97 -4.08 1.76
CA ILE A 118 5.54 -2.77 1.42
C ILE A 118 6.79 -3.02 0.60
N VAL A 119 6.92 -2.33 -0.53
CA VAL A 119 8.12 -2.38 -1.36
C VAL A 119 8.97 -1.15 -1.06
N LYS A 120 10.24 -1.35 -0.77
CA LYS A 120 11.21 -0.31 -0.44
C LYS A 120 12.43 -0.40 -1.36
N TRP A 121 13.05 0.73 -1.62
CA TRP A 121 14.38 0.83 -2.20
C TRP A 121 15.15 1.91 -1.45
N ARG A 122 16.19 1.53 -0.70
CA ARG A 122 16.94 2.44 0.17
C ARG A 122 15.99 3.16 1.14
N SER A 123 15.93 4.49 1.10
CA SER A 123 15.03 5.31 1.92
C SER A 123 13.65 5.58 1.28
N TYR A 124 13.38 5.05 0.09
CA TYR A 124 12.15 5.29 -0.65
C TYR A 124 11.17 4.13 -0.52
N TYR A 125 9.89 4.45 -0.30
CA TYR A 125 8.79 3.48 -0.27
C TYR A 125 8.04 3.55 -1.61
N LEU A 126 8.06 2.44 -2.35
CA LEU A 126 7.59 2.37 -3.73
C LEU A 126 6.11 1.95 -3.82
N GLY A 127 5.40 1.92 -2.68
CA GLY A 127 4.04 1.40 -2.57
C GLY A 127 3.98 -0.02 -2.03
N SER A 128 3.00 -0.78 -2.51
CA SER A 128 2.78 -2.17 -2.11
C SER A 128 2.78 -3.12 -3.29
N ALA A 129 3.23 -4.34 -3.06
CA ALA A 129 3.09 -5.45 -3.99
C ALA A 129 2.24 -6.57 -3.37
N LYS A 130 1.73 -7.45 -4.24
CA LYS A 130 1.25 -8.76 -3.78
C LYS A 130 2.37 -9.77 -3.94
N ALA A 131 2.90 -10.28 -2.83
CA ALA A 131 3.85 -11.38 -2.82
C ALA A 131 3.12 -12.71 -3.04
N LYS A 132 3.59 -13.50 -3.99
CA LYS A 132 3.08 -14.85 -4.27
C LYS A 132 4.15 -15.65 -5.02
N GLU A 133 4.46 -16.86 -4.55
CA GLU A 133 5.29 -17.86 -5.25
C GLU A 133 6.68 -17.32 -5.67
N GLY A 134 7.31 -16.52 -4.83
CA GLY A 134 8.63 -15.91 -5.14
C GLY A 134 8.55 -14.70 -6.07
N ARG A 135 7.36 -14.13 -6.29
CA ARG A 135 7.16 -12.97 -7.15
C ARG A 135 6.42 -11.84 -6.42
N LEU A 136 6.85 -10.61 -6.66
CA LEU A 136 6.14 -9.39 -6.28
C LEU A 136 5.34 -8.86 -7.46
N ILE A 137 4.03 -9.10 -7.42
CA ILE A 137 3.09 -8.59 -8.42
C ILE A 137 3.01 -7.06 -8.30
N ASN A 138 3.18 -6.38 -9.43
CA ASN A 138 3.22 -4.93 -9.51
C ASN A 138 1.86 -4.27 -9.27
N TYR A 139 1.84 -3.20 -8.48
CA TYR A 139 0.67 -2.34 -8.27
C TYR A 139 0.99 -0.84 -8.42
N VAL A 140 2.09 -0.49 -9.10
CA VAL A 140 2.37 0.90 -9.45
C VAL A 140 1.30 1.38 -10.44
N PRO A 141 0.55 2.47 -10.12
CA PRO A 141 -0.48 3.01 -10.99
C PRO A 141 0.08 3.35 -12.38
N LYS A 142 -0.69 3.12 -13.45
CA LYS A 142 -0.20 3.26 -14.83
C LYS A 142 0.37 4.65 -15.10
N GLU A 143 -0.31 5.67 -14.59
CA GLU A 143 0.02 7.08 -14.66
C GLU A 143 1.30 7.46 -13.88
N ARG A 144 1.77 6.59 -12.98
CA ARG A 144 2.97 6.77 -12.14
C ARG A 144 4.15 5.92 -12.62
N ARG A 145 3.98 5.11 -13.67
CA ARG A 145 5.04 4.22 -14.17
C ARG A 145 6.11 5.01 -14.89
N LEU A 146 7.36 4.69 -14.60
CA LEU A 146 8.52 5.30 -15.25
C LEU A 146 8.81 4.61 -16.59
N LYS A 147 9.26 5.40 -17.57
CA LYS A 147 9.82 4.85 -18.80
C LYS A 147 11.28 4.49 -18.55
N LEU A 148 11.65 3.28 -18.92
CA LEU A 148 13.04 2.84 -18.88
C LEU A 148 13.78 3.48 -20.05
N GLU A 149 14.80 4.30 -19.77
CA GLU A 149 15.69 4.76 -20.83
C GLU A 149 16.44 3.54 -21.42
N GLY A 150 16.46 3.43 -22.75
CA GLY A 150 17.00 2.28 -23.48
C GLY A 150 16.00 1.54 -24.37
N SER A 151 14.68 1.75 -24.21
CA SER A 151 13.70 1.35 -25.23
C SER A 151 13.52 2.49 -26.24
N ALA A 152 14.60 2.83 -26.96
CA ALA A 152 14.44 3.55 -28.21
C ALA A 152 13.58 2.66 -29.11
N LYS A 153 12.43 3.19 -29.54
CA LYS A 153 11.67 2.58 -30.63
C LYS A 153 12.61 2.50 -31.83
N ALA A 154 12.93 1.29 -32.27
CA ALA A 154 13.26 1.05 -33.67
C ALA A 154 11.99 1.22 -34.51
#